data_AF-A0A926UKN9-F1
#
_entry.id   AF-A0A926UKN9-F1
#
_cell.length_a   1.000
_cell.length_b   1.000
_cell.length_c   1.000
_cell.angle_alpha   90.00
_cell.angle_beta   90.00
_cell.angle_gamma   90.00
#
_symmetry.space_group_name_H-M   'P 1'
#
loop_
_entity.id
_entity.type
_entity.pdbx_description
1 polymer ?
#
loop_
_entity_poly.entity_id
_entity_poly.type
_entity_poly.pdbx_seq_one_letter_code
_entity_poly.pdbx_strand_id
1 'polypeptide(L)'
;MTAFIGYQEHPLSVDNLLVLIHKLINKSITDNTYYFLRWTHGVSGIYKLEKNSISDQFQFPMLEGQIFNHQLELRWKYKKNNTYEVLLLSINGEDQDFQALDKKWYTEDRQANFYPPTETRFPKVFSYPDPEKLQIKQRYFQDQTTATVHFIALTL
;
A
#
# COMPACT_ATOMS: atom_id res chain seq x y z
N MET A 1 0.76 -9.59 -17.03
CA MET A 1 0.47 -8.68 -15.90
C MET A 1 -0.49 -7.64 -16.42
N THR A 2 -1.60 -7.42 -15.71
CA THR A 2 -2.64 -6.48 -16.14
C THR A 2 -2.77 -5.43 -15.05
N ALA A 3 -2.38 -4.20 -15.37
CA ALA A 3 -2.43 -3.10 -14.43
C ALA A 3 -3.88 -2.71 -14.13
N PHE A 4 -4.19 -2.54 -12.86
CA PHE A 4 -5.51 -2.22 -12.36
C PHE A 4 -5.39 -1.17 -11.25
N ILE A 5 -6.26 -0.16 -11.32
CA ILE A 5 -6.43 0.82 -10.25
C ILE A 5 -7.90 0.78 -9.86
N GLY A 6 -8.16 0.40 -8.63
CA GLY A 6 -9.49 0.25 -8.07
C GLY A 6 -9.70 1.16 -6.87
N TYR A 7 -10.92 1.64 -6.67
CA TYR A 7 -11.29 2.40 -5.48
C TYR A 7 -12.59 1.88 -4.86
N GLN A 8 -12.78 2.16 -3.57
CA GLN A 8 -14.07 2.00 -2.90
C GLN A 8 -14.90 3.27 -3.08
N GLU A 9 -16.11 3.15 -3.63
CA GLU A 9 -16.99 4.31 -3.88
C GLU A 9 -17.34 5.05 -2.58
N HIS A 10 -17.42 4.32 -1.48
CA HIS A 10 -17.73 4.86 -0.17
C HIS A 10 -16.61 4.56 0.84
N PRO A 11 -16.31 5.49 1.76
CA PRO A 11 -15.37 5.23 2.84
C PRO A 11 -15.79 4.02 3.69
N LEU A 12 -14.84 3.15 4.01
CA LEU A 12 -15.07 1.94 4.81
C LEU A 12 -14.94 2.24 6.30
N SER A 13 -15.74 1.57 7.13
CA SER A 13 -15.47 1.48 8.58
C SER A 13 -14.16 0.71 8.84
N VAL A 14 -13.65 0.80 10.07
CA VAL A 14 -12.47 0.02 10.50
C VAL A 14 -12.67 -1.48 10.27
N ASP A 15 -13.81 -2.03 10.68
CA ASP A 15 -14.09 -3.47 10.53
C ASP A 15 -14.11 -3.88 9.05
N ASN A 16 -14.75 -3.09 8.19
CA ASN A 16 -14.81 -3.38 6.75
C ASN A 16 -13.42 -3.25 6.08
N LEU A 17 -12.60 -2.28 6.51
CA LEU A 17 -11.22 -2.16 6.04
C LEU A 17 -10.39 -3.38 6.44
N LEU A 18 -10.50 -3.84 7.69
CA LEU A 18 -9.78 -5.04 8.16
C LEU A 18 -10.23 -6.30 7.39
N VAL A 19 -11.54 -6.47 7.16
CA VAL A 19 -12.07 -7.57 6.34
C VAL A 19 -11.50 -7.53 4.92
N LEU A 20 -11.46 -6.35 4.30
CA LEU A 20 -10.91 -6.17 2.96
C LEU A 20 -9.41 -6.51 2.91
N ILE A 21 -8.65 -6.06 3.90
CA ILE A 21 -7.22 -6.34 4.04
C ILE A 21 -6.99 -7.86 4.18
N HIS A 22 -7.72 -8.53 5.06
CA HIS A 22 -7.66 -9.99 5.21
C HIS A 22 -7.99 -10.71 3.91
N LYS A 23 -9.04 -10.29 3.20
CA LYS A 23 -9.44 -10.87 1.91
C LYS A 23 -8.32 -10.75 0.88
N LEU A 24 -7.71 -9.58 0.75
CA LEU A 24 -6.63 -9.33 -0.22
C LEU A 24 -5.36 -10.12 0.12
N ILE A 25 -5.01 -10.23 1.39
CA ILE A 25 -3.85 -11.01 1.83
C ILE A 25 -4.06 -12.51 1.59
N ASN A 26 -5.27 -13.02 1.82
CA ASN A 26 -5.59 -14.42 1.56
C ASN A 26 -5.69 -14.74 0.07
N LYS A 27 -6.11 -13.77 -0.77
CA LYS A 27 -6.05 -13.87 -2.24
C LYS A 27 -4.61 -13.83 -2.77
N SER A 28 -3.74 -13.03 -2.15
CA SER A 28 -2.32 -12.92 -2.51
C SER A 28 -1.58 -14.20 -2.08
N ILE A 29 -1.13 -14.99 -3.07
CA ILE A 29 -0.35 -16.22 -2.87
C ILE A 29 1.01 -15.94 -2.19
N THR A 30 1.40 -14.68 -1.98
CA THR A 30 2.72 -14.31 -1.49
C THR A 30 2.80 -14.15 0.04
N ASP A 31 3.77 -14.82 0.66
CA ASP A 31 4.10 -14.69 2.10
C ASP A 31 4.95 -13.45 2.44
N ASN A 32 5.09 -12.52 1.48
CA ASN A 32 5.93 -11.34 1.59
C ASN A 32 5.10 -10.06 1.40
N THR A 33 4.17 -9.84 2.33
CA THR A 33 3.41 -8.60 2.43
C THR A 33 3.99 -7.73 3.53
N TYR A 34 4.13 -6.44 3.25
CA TYR A 34 4.65 -5.43 4.16
C TYR A 34 3.60 -4.35 4.38
N TYR A 35 3.73 -3.59 5.46
CA TYR A 35 2.86 -2.48 5.75
C TYR A 35 3.63 -1.25 6.21
N PHE A 36 3.00 -0.09 6.04
CA PHE A 36 3.47 1.21 6.51
C PHE A 36 2.28 2.06 6.96
N LEU A 37 2.30 2.53 8.21
CA LEU A 37 1.21 3.30 8.84
C LEU A 37 1.68 4.69 9.25
N ARG A 38 0.76 5.65 9.25
CA ARG A 38 1.03 7.06 9.57
C ARG A 38 0.00 7.62 10.55
N TRP A 39 0.49 8.32 11.56
CA TRP A 39 -0.28 9.11 12.52
C TRP A 39 0.21 10.56 12.50
N THR A 40 -0.52 11.46 13.16
CA THR A 40 -0.09 12.86 13.31
C THR A 40 1.29 12.99 13.97
N HIS A 41 1.60 12.09 14.91
CA HIS A 41 2.80 12.17 15.77
C HIS A 41 3.93 11.22 15.33
N GLY A 42 3.74 10.45 14.27
CA GLY A 42 4.72 9.44 13.88
C GLY A 42 4.31 8.55 12.72
N VAL A 43 5.22 7.64 12.38
CA VAL A 43 5.03 6.61 11.37
C VAL A 43 5.53 5.29 11.93
N SER A 44 5.01 4.16 11.45
CA SER A 44 5.46 2.85 11.91
C SER A 44 6.90 2.56 11.49
N GLY A 45 7.25 2.94 10.27
CA GLY A 45 8.32 2.27 9.53
C GLY A 45 7.76 1.10 8.71
N ILE A 46 8.59 0.44 7.93
CA ILE A 46 8.17 -0.68 7.07
C ILE A 46 8.35 -1.98 7.85
N TYR A 47 7.27 -2.73 8.03
CA TYR A 47 7.31 -4.03 8.71
C TYR A 47 6.67 -5.11 7.87
N LYS A 48 7.15 -6.34 8.04
CA LYS A 48 6.51 -7.51 7.46
C LYS A 48 5.20 -7.77 8.19
N LEU A 49 4.15 -8.03 7.44
CA LEU A 49 2.83 -8.27 7.98
C LEU A 49 2.68 -9.73 8.42
N GLU A 50 2.35 -9.95 9.68
CA GLU A 50 1.99 -11.28 10.19
C GLU A 50 0.49 -11.54 10.01
N LYS A 51 0.14 -12.54 9.18
CA LYS A 51 -1.24 -12.83 8.74
C LYS A 51 -2.24 -13.01 9.89
N ASN A 52 -1.78 -13.55 11.02
CA ASN A 52 -2.64 -13.92 12.16
C ASN A 52 -2.87 -12.79 13.17
N SER A 53 -2.22 -11.63 13.00
CA SER A 53 -2.19 -10.57 14.03
C SER A 53 -2.41 -9.18 13.45
N ILE A 54 -3.16 -9.06 12.34
CA ILE A 54 -3.38 -7.75 11.67
C ILE A 54 -4.04 -6.75 12.62
N SER A 55 -5.08 -7.18 13.33
CA SER A 55 -5.80 -6.35 14.29
C SER A 55 -4.92 -5.88 15.45
N ASP A 56 -3.95 -6.69 15.86
CA ASP A 56 -3.02 -6.36 16.95
C ASP A 56 -1.90 -5.41 16.48
N GLN A 57 -1.52 -5.51 15.20
CA GLN A 57 -0.48 -4.67 14.58
C GLN A 57 -0.99 -3.26 14.25
N PHE A 58 -2.30 -3.09 14.06
CA PHE A 58 -2.88 -1.84 13.53
C PHE A 58 -3.55 -1.02 14.62
N GLN A 59 -2.94 0.11 14.98
CA GLN A 59 -3.51 1.04 15.96
C GLN A 59 -4.35 2.13 15.28
N PHE A 60 -5.67 2.03 15.44
CA PHE A 60 -6.63 3.02 14.97
C PHE A 60 -6.91 4.10 16.04
N PRO A 61 -7.24 5.35 15.64
CA PRO A 61 -7.25 5.85 14.27
C PRO A 61 -5.84 6.17 13.80
N MET A 62 -5.50 5.69 12.60
CA MET A 62 -4.32 6.13 11.85
C MET A 62 -4.77 7.10 10.76
N LEU A 63 -3.94 8.07 10.38
CA LEU A 63 -4.30 9.02 9.32
C LEU A 63 -4.24 8.38 7.94
N GLU A 64 -3.21 7.57 7.70
CA GLU A 64 -2.99 6.88 6.44
C GLU A 64 -2.32 5.54 6.74
N GLY A 65 -2.56 4.56 5.88
CA GLY A 65 -1.85 3.29 5.93
C GLY A 65 -1.81 2.65 4.56
N GLN A 66 -0.86 1.73 4.40
CA GLN A 66 -0.72 0.96 3.18
C GLN A 66 -0.17 -0.43 3.49
N ILE A 67 -0.64 -1.42 2.75
CA ILE A 67 -0.01 -2.73 2.62
C ILE A 67 0.47 -2.91 1.18
N PHE A 68 1.60 -3.57 1.00
CA PHE A 68 2.15 -3.82 -0.33
C PHE A 68 2.94 -5.12 -0.40
N ASN A 69 3.00 -5.67 -1.60
CA ASN A 69 3.84 -6.80 -1.98
C ASN A 69 4.26 -6.66 -3.45
N HIS A 70 4.76 -7.74 -4.05
CA HIS A 70 5.17 -7.73 -5.46
C HIS A 70 3.99 -7.47 -6.42
N GLN A 71 2.77 -7.83 -6.06
CA GLN A 71 1.60 -7.84 -6.93
C GLN A 71 0.68 -6.62 -6.75
N LEU A 72 0.58 -6.10 -5.53
CA LEU A 72 -0.35 -5.01 -5.25
C LEU A 72 0.15 -4.10 -4.13
N GLU A 73 -0.40 -2.90 -4.12
CA GLU A 73 -0.47 -2.03 -2.97
C GLU A 73 -1.92 -1.64 -2.71
N LEU A 74 -2.37 -1.80 -1.47
CA LEU A 74 -3.59 -1.19 -0.96
C LEU A 74 -3.20 -0.03 -0.06
N ARG A 75 -3.74 1.17 -0.30
CA ARG A 75 -3.57 2.31 0.61
C ARG A 75 -4.93 2.85 1.04
N TRP A 76 -4.98 3.37 2.27
CA TRP A 76 -6.17 3.97 2.84
C TRP A 76 -5.87 5.29 3.55
N LYS A 77 -6.86 6.16 3.59
CA LYS A 77 -6.78 7.49 4.19
C LYS A 77 -7.99 7.78 5.05
N TYR A 78 -7.73 8.24 6.27
CA TYR A 78 -8.74 8.59 7.25
C TYR A 78 -9.70 9.67 6.72
N LYS A 79 -10.97 9.48 7.06
CA LYS A 79 -12.10 10.38 6.83
C LYS A 79 -12.89 10.52 8.12
N LYS A 80 -13.84 11.46 8.13
CA LYS A 80 -14.72 11.69 9.28
C LYS A 80 -15.40 10.41 9.75
N ASN A 81 -15.81 10.37 11.02
CA ASN A 81 -16.56 9.26 11.62
C ASN A 81 -15.82 7.92 11.60
N ASN A 82 -14.50 7.94 11.72
CA ASN A 82 -13.66 6.73 11.75
C ASN A 82 -13.84 5.84 10.51
N THR A 83 -13.91 6.49 9.35
CA THR A 83 -14.00 5.82 8.06
C THR A 83 -12.74 6.08 7.24
N TYR A 84 -12.53 5.29 6.19
CA TYR A 84 -11.32 5.32 5.38
C TYR A 84 -11.67 5.24 3.90
N GLU A 85 -11.18 6.20 3.11
CA GLU A 85 -11.12 6.03 1.65
C GLU A 85 -10.03 5.03 1.31
N VAL A 86 -10.27 4.19 0.29
CA VAL A 86 -9.38 3.07 -0.04
C VAL A 86 -9.10 3.06 -1.54
N LEU A 87 -7.83 2.84 -1.88
CA LEU A 87 -7.32 2.71 -3.24
C LEU A 87 -6.47 1.44 -3.36
N LEU A 88 -6.71 0.64 -4.39
CA LEU A 88 -5.95 -0.55 -4.76
C LEU A 88 -5.18 -0.29 -6.07
N LEU A 89 -3.89 -0.61 -6.05
CA LEU A 89 -2.96 -0.52 -7.17
C LEU A 89 -2.42 -1.93 -7.42
N SER A 90 -2.81 -2.60 -8.50
CA SER A 90 -2.55 -4.04 -8.71
C SER A 90 -2.02 -4.32 -10.11
N ILE A 91 -1.23 -5.40 -10.25
CA ILE A 91 -0.84 -5.99 -11.55
C ILE A 91 -1.49 -7.35 -11.82
N ASN A 92 -2.41 -7.78 -10.95
CA ASN A 92 -3.15 -9.04 -11.06
C ASN A 92 -4.48 -8.91 -11.84
N GLY A 93 -4.74 -7.77 -12.47
CA GLY A 93 -6.01 -7.47 -13.13
C GLY A 93 -7.07 -6.95 -12.16
N GLU A 94 -8.31 -6.90 -12.67
CA GLU A 94 -9.47 -6.36 -11.96
C GLU A 94 -9.79 -7.14 -10.68
N ASP A 95 -10.19 -6.42 -9.63
CA ASP A 95 -10.73 -7.01 -8.41
C ASP A 95 -12.20 -6.59 -8.26
N GLN A 96 -13.08 -7.60 -8.14
CA GLN A 96 -14.54 -7.41 -8.06
C GLN A 96 -14.99 -6.59 -6.85
N ASP A 97 -14.16 -6.48 -5.81
CA ASP A 97 -14.46 -5.68 -4.64
C ASP A 97 -14.27 -4.18 -4.88
N PHE A 98 -13.71 -3.78 -6.03
CA PHE A 98 -13.34 -2.40 -6.33
C PHE A 98 -13.98 -1.90 -7.63
N GLN A 99 -14.30 -0.61 -7.65
CA GLN A 99 -14.64 0.07 -8.90
C GLN A 99 -13.37 0.42 -9.66
N ALA A 100 -13.31 0.03 -10.94
CA ALA A 100 -12.20 0.36 -11.82
C ALA A 100 -12.15 1.87 -12.07
N LEU A 101 -10.96 2.47 -11.99
CA LEU A 101 -10.74 3.82 -12.47
C LEU A 101 -10.68 3.78 -14.01
N ASP A 102 -11.59 4.51 -14.67
CA ASP A 102 -11.85 4.46 -16.12
C ASP A 102 -10.68 4.98 -16.98
N LYS A 103 -9.63 4.16 -17.07
CA LYS A 103 -8.43 4.36 -17.89
C LYS A 103 -7.74 3.03 -18.16
N LYS A 104 -6.90 3.01 -19.19
CA LYS A 104 -5.95 1.92 -19.42
C LYS A 104 -4.60 2.27 -18.83
N TRP A 105 -4.02 1.32 -18.09
CA TRP A 105 -2.82 1.53 -17.30
C TRP A 105 -1.65 0.74 -17.85
N TYR A 106 -0.50 1.39 -17.95
CA TYR A 106 0.81 0.77 -18.11
C TYR A 106 1.58 0.88 -16.79
N THR A 107 2.39 -0.12 -16.46
CA THR A 107 3.21 -0.12 -15.24
C THR A 107 4.69 -0.21 -15.54
N GLU A 108 5.49 0.58 -14.82
CA GLU A 108 6.95 0.56 -14.89
C GLU A 108 7.52 0.53 -13.47
N ASP A 109 8.38 -0.45 -13.17
CA ASP A 109 9.03 -0.57 -11.87
C ASP A 109 10.40 0.13 -11.88
N ARG A 110 10.65 0.98 -10.89
CA ARG A 110 11.91 1.70 -10.69
C ARG A 110 12.48 1.41 -9.31
N GLN A 111 13.80 1.29 -9.20
CA GLN A 111 14.45 1.04 -7.90
C GLN A 111 14.20 2.19 -6.93
N ALA A 112 13.84 1.85 -5.68
CA ALA A 112 13.74 2.84 -4.62
C ALA A 112 15.04 2.85 -3.81
N ASN A 113 15.55 4.04 -3.50
CA ASN A 113 16.72 4.16 -2.65
C ASN A 113 16.29 4.33 -1.20
N PHE A 114 16.85 3.51 -0.32
CA PHE A 114 16.80 3.76 1.11
C PHE A 114 17.88 4.77 1.49
N TYR A 115 17.53 5.66 2.41
CA TYR A 115 18.55 6.39 3.13
C TYR A 115 19.30 5.44 4.06
N PRO A 116 20.60 5.62 4.30
CA PRO A 116 21.31 4.85 5.30
C PRO A 116 20.77 5.17 6.71
N PRO A 117 20.85 4.26 7.69
CA PRO A 117 20.40 4.53 9.07
C PRO A 117 21.13 5.70 9.74
N THR A 118 22.30 6.07 9.24
CA THR A 118 23.12 7.21 9.67
C THR A 118 22.67 8.55 9.09
N GLU A 119 21.65 8.56 8.22
CA GLU A 119 21.12 9.76 7.61
C GLU A 119 20.34 10.62 8.62
N THR A 120 20.72 11.89 8.75
CA THR A 120 20.14 12.82 9.73
C THR A 120 18.98 13.65 9.19
N ARG A 121 18.60 13.47 7.92
CA ARG A 121 17.45 14.17 7.30
C ARG A 121 16.11 13.84 7.93
N PHE A 122 15.99 12.72 8.65
CA PHE A 122 14.77 12.37 9.39
C PHE A 122 14.95 12.67 10.90
N PRO A 123 14.00 13.39 11.52
CA PRO A 123 14.09 13.75 12.94
C PRO A 123 13.97 12.54 13.89
N LYS A 124 13.48 11.40 13.40
CA LYS A 124 13.48 10.10 14.09
C LYS A 124 14.01 9.04 13.13
N VAL A 125 14.74 8.06 13.66
CA VAL A 125 15.22 6.92 12.89
C VAL A 125 14.02 6.22 12.25
N PHE A 126 14.08 6.04 10.93
CA PHE A 126 13.06 5.33 10.18
C PHE A 126 13.37 3.83 10.23
N SER A 127 12.48 3.03 10.78
CA SER A 127 12.64 1.56 10.82
C SER A 127 12.20 0.95 9.49
N TYR A 128 13.05 0.14 8.89
CA TYR A 128 12.73 -0.69 7.72
C TYR A 128 13.55 -1.98 7.80
N PRO A 129 13.11 -3.07 7.15
CA PRO A 129 13.88 -4.30 7.09
C PRO A 129 15.22 -4.01 6.42
N ASP A 130 16.22 -4.78 6.81
CA ASP A 130 17.57 -4.71 6.26
C ASP A 130 17.55 -4.44 4.74
N PRO A 131 18.05 -3.29 4.26
CA PRO A 131 17.93 -2.89 2.86
C PRO A 131 18.67 -3.85 1.91
N GLU A 132 19.63 -4.63 2.41
CA GLU A 132 20.24 -5.71 1.61
C GLU A 132 19.30 -6.90 1.40
N LYS A 133 18.28 -7.05 2.27
CA LYS A 133 17.31 -8.15 2.25
C LYS A 133 15.96 -7.75 1.64
N LEU A 134 15.62 -6.46 1.60
CA LEU A 134 14.37 -5.96 1.04
C LEU A 134 14.63 -4.95 -0.09
N GLN A 135 14.54 -5.43 -1.34
CA GLN A 135 14.66 -4.58 -2.53
C GLN A 135 13.34 -3.86 -2.82
N ILE A 136 13.05 -2.78 -2.09
CA ILE A 136 11.86 -1.98 -2.40
C ILE A 136 12.05 -1.26 -3.75
N LYS A 137 10.98 -1.27 -4.54
CA LYS A 137 10.83 -0.53 -5.79
C LYS A 137 9.61 0.36 -5.72
N GLN A 138 9.54 1.28 -6.68
CA GLN A 138 8.37 2.09 -6.98
C GLN A 138 7.76 1.64 -8.30
N ARG A 139 6.49 1.25 -8.30
CA ARG A 139 5.71 0.93 -9.49
C ARG A 139 4.91 2.13 -9.94
N TYR A 140 5.23 2.64 -11.11
CA TYR A 140 4.59 3.80 -11.72
C TYR A 140 3.40 3.33 -12.53
N PHE A 141 2.20 3.82 -12.23
CA PHE A 141 1.01 3.59 -13.03
C PHE A 141 0.79 4.79 -13.95
N GLN A 142 0.99 4.54 -15.24
CA GLN A 142 0.92 5.52 -16.31
C GLN A 142 -0.35 5.32 -17.12
N ASP A 143 -1.04 6.42 -17.44
CA ASP A 143 -2.13 6.42 -18.40
C ASP A 143 -1.57 6.11 -19.79
N GLN A 144 -2.07 5.04 -20.41
CA GLN A 144 -1.59 4.55 -21.70
C GLN A 144 -1.75 5.59 -22.84
N THR A 145 -2.72 6.50 -22.73
CA THR A 145 -3.01 7.49 -23.77
C THR A 145 -2.12 8.72 -23.64
N THR A 146 -1.87 9.17 -22.40
CA THR A 146 -1.20 10.44 -22.13
C THR A 146 0.24 10.28 -21.65
N ALA A 147 0.70 9.05 -21.39
CA ALA A 147 1.97 8.72 -20.73
C ALA A 147 2.15 9.41 -19.36
N THR A 148 1.07 9.94 -18.78
CA THR A 148 1.12 10.65 -17.51
C THR A 148 1.14 9.65 -16.36
N VAL A 149 2.13 9.79 -15.46
CA VAL A 149 2.17 9.05 -14.20
C VAL A 149 1.10 9.63 -13.28
N HIS A 150 0.09 8.84 -12.96
CA HIS A 150 -0.96 9.24 -12.02
C HIS A 150 -0.71 8.73 -10.61
N PHE A 151 -0.14 7.51 -10.50
CA PHE A 151 0.09 6.88 -9.20
C PHE A 151 1.46 6.21 -9.17
N ILE A 152 2.03 6.16 -7.98
CA ILE A 152 3.28 5.46 -7.68
C ILE A 152 3.01 4.58 -6.47
N ALA A 153 3.14 3.27 -6.61
CA ALA A 153 3.02 2.28 -5.54
C ALA A 153 4.40 1.80 -5.08
N LEU A 154 4.52 1.38 -3.83
CA LEU A 154 5.64 0.57 -3.34
C LEU A 154 5.45 -0.88 -3.79
N THR A 155 6.56 -1.52 -4.13
CA THR A 155 6.59 -2.94 -4.48
C THR A 155 7.95 -3.56 -4.13
N LEU A 156 8.10 -4.86 -4.35
CA LEU A 156 9.31 -5.66 -4.09
C LEU A 156 9.92 -6.13 -5.40
#